data_AF-A0A496NB31-F1
#
_entry.id   AF-A0A496NB31-F1
#
_cell.length_a   1.000
_cell.length_b   1.000
_cell.length_c   1.000
_cell.angle_alpha   90.00
_cell.angle_beta   90.00
_cell.angle_gamma   90.00
#
_symmetry.space_group_name_H-M   'P 1'
#
loop_
_entity.id
_entity.type
_entity.pdbx_description
1 polymer ?
#
loop_
_entity_poly.entity_id
_entity_poly.type
_entity_poly.pdbx_seq_one_letter_code
_entity_poly.pdbx_strand_id
1 'polypeptide(L)' 'MMNPDINDIPPPPEAPEDYECCQNGCDELCVFEIYRQQKMDYDAKYAHLCNQTTNPK' A
#
# COMPACT_ATOMS: atom_id res chain seq x y z
N MET A 1 -14.97 -13.94 16.45
CA MET A 1 -13.62 -13.71 15.90
C MET A 1 -13.80 -13.67 14.39
N MET A 2 -13.90 -12.48 13.79
CA MET A 2 -13.96 -12.38 12.32
C MET A 2 -12.56 -12.70 11.82
N ASN A 3 -12.41 -13.86 11.17
CA ASN A 3 -11.26 -14.07 10.31
C ASN A 3 -11.39 -13.06 9.16
N PRO A 4 -10.40 -12.19 8.93
CA PRO A 4 -10.44 -11.33 7.75
C PRO A 4 -10.44 -12.25 6.51
N ASP A 5 -11.48 -12.15 5.69
CA ASP A 5 -11.52 -12.82 4.41
C ASP A 5 -10.42 -12.21 3.54
N ILE A 6 -9.68 -13.05 2.80
CA ILE A 6 -8.66 -12.56 1.85
C ILE A 6 -9.27 -11.64 0.78
N ASN A 7 -10.58 -11.74 0.55
CA ASN A 7 -11.34 -10.86 -0.34
C ASN A 7 -11.64 -9.48 0.27
N ASP A 8 -11.44 -9.29 1.59
CA ASP A 8 -11.61 -8.01 2.28
C ASP A 8 -10.32 -7.18 2.34
N ILE A 9 -9.22 -7.69 1.76
CA ILE A 9 -7.97 -6.94 1.64
C ILE A 9 -8.16 -5.91 0.52
N PRO A 10 -8.20 -4.60 0.82
CA PRO A 10 -8.26 -3.57 -0.23
C PRO A 10 -7.00 -3.67 -1.09
N PRO A 11 -7.04 -3.23 -2.36
CA PRO A 11 -5.83 -3.17 -3.17
C PRO A 11 -4.75 -2.30 -2.49
N PRO A 12 -3.46 -2.60 -2.71
CA PRO A 12 -2.38 -1.74 -2.24
C PRO A 12 -2.51 -0.33 -2.82
N PRO A 13 -1.96 0.70 -2.14
CA PRO A 13 -1.93 2.05 -2.69
C PRO A 13 -1.20 2.06 -4.03
N GLU A 14 -1.72 2.84 -4.97
CA GLU A 14 -1.13 3.02 -6.31
C GLU A 14 0.08 3.94 -6.21
N ALA A 15 1.16 3.59 -6.93
CA ALA A 15 2.33 4.43 -6.97
C ALA A 15 2.04 5.69 -7.80
N PRO A 16 2.45 6.88 -7.33
CA PRO A 16 2.31 8.08 -8.14
C PRO A 16 3.24 8.00 -9.35
N GLU A 17 2.80 8.60 -10.44
CA GLU A 17 3.57 8.69 -11.67
C GLU A 17 4.70 9.72 -11.56
N ASP A 18 5.76 9.56 -12.35
CA ASP A 18 6.95 10.42 -12.27
C ASP A 18 6.66 11.91 -12.55
N TYR A 19 5.60 12.21 -13.31
CA TYR A 19 5.14 13.58 -13.59
C TYR A 19 4.29 14.17 -12.45
N GLU A 20 3.75 13.32 -11.57
CA GLU A 20 3.07 13.74 -10.34
C GLU A 20 4.09 14.13 -9.26
N CYS A 21 5.37 13.74 -9.46
CA CYS A 21 6.47 14.39 -8.78
C CYS A 21 6.48 15.87 -9.18
N CYS A 22 6.22 16.76 -8.21
CA CYS A 22 6.22 18.19 -8.45
C CYS A 22 7.60 18.64 -8.95
N GLN A 23 7.71 18.87 -10.27
CA GLN A 23 8.91 19.39 -10.94
C GLN A 23 9.38 20.75 -10.38
N ASN A 24 8.60 21.40 -9.50
CA ASN A 24 8.83 22.74 -8.96
C ASN A 24 8.77 22.84 -7.41
N GLY A 25 8.91 21.71 -6.71
CA GLY A 25 8.89 21.68 -5.24
C GLY A 25 7.54 21.21 -4.72
N CYS A 26 7.60 20.23 -3.83
CA CYS A 26 6.44 19.77 -3.09
C CYS A 26 6.23 20.78 -1.95
N ASP A 27 5.01 21.32 -1.76
CA ASP A 27 4.76 22.32 -0.72
C ASP A 27 5.22 21.82 0.67
N GLU A 28 4.47 20.91 1.30
CA GLU A 28 4.81 20.40 2.63
C GLU A 28 5.40 18.98 2.61
N LEU A 29 4.98 18.10 1.69
CA LEU A 29 5.48 16.72 1.55
C LEU A 29 5.46 16.25 0.09
N CYS A 30 6.46 15.46 -0.30
CA CYS A 30 6.49 14.84 -1.64
C CYS A 30 5.41 13.77 -1.79
N VAL A 31 4.72 13.71 -2.93
CA VAL A 31 3.69 12.68 -3.20
C VAL A 31 4.27 11.26 -3.03
N PHE A 32 5.55 11.08 -3.36
CA PHE A 32 6.26 9.82 -3.13
C PHE A 32 6.50 9.52 -1.65
N GLU A 33 6.66 10.53 -0.79
CA GLU A 33 6.77 10.34 0.67
C GLU A 33 5.44 9.89 1.26
N ILE A 34 4.35 10.52 0.82
CA ILE A 34 2.99 10.13 1.22
C ILE A 34 2.72 8.69 0.78
N TYR A 35 3.03 8.36 -0.47
CA TYR A 35 2.91 7.00 -1.00
C TYR A 35 3.73 5.99 -0.19
N ARG A 36 5.00 6.30 0.11
CA ARG A 36 5.86 5.41 0.92
C ARG A 36 5.25 5.14 2.29
N GLN A 37 4.72 6.17 2.96
CA GLN A 37 4.09 6.00 4.27
C GLN A 37 2.82 5.14 4.18
N GLN A 38 1.94 5.41 3.21
CA GLN A 38 0.73 4.63 2.99
C GLN A 38 1.04 3.17 2.65
N LYS A 39 2.07 2.93 1.83
CA LYS A 39 2.52 1.59 1.46
C LYS A 39 3.08 0.83 2.66
N MET A 40 3.89 1.48 3.50
CA MET A 40 4.39 0.89 4.74
C MET A 40 3.26 0.49 5.69
N ASP A 41 2.25 1.36 5.87
CA ASP A 41 1.12 1.08 6.74
C ASP A 41 0.26 -0.06 6.20
N TYR A 42 0.04 -0.08 4.88
CA TYR A 42 -0.64 -1.18 4.20
C TYR A 42 0.12 -2.51 4.42
N ASP A 43 1.43 -2.52 4.17
CA ASP A 43 2.24 -3.73 4.32
C ASP A 43 2.27 -4.20 5.77
N ALA A 44 2.44 -3.31 6.74
CA ALA A 44 2.39 -3.66 8.17
C ALA A 44 1.03 -4.25 8.56
N LYS A 45 -0.07 -3.69 8.03
CA LYS A 45 -1.43 -4.14 8.34
C LYS A 45 -1.74 -5.49 7.71
N TYR A 46 -1.32 -5.76 6.48
CA TYR A 46 -1.72 -6.96 5.73
C TYR A 46 -0.60 -8.01 5.55
N ALA A 47 0.64 -7.76 6.00
CA ALA A 47 1.75 -8.71 5.88
C ALA A 47 1.43 -10.10 6.46
N HIS A 48 0.66 -10.15 7.54
CA HIS A 48 0.24 -11.41 8.17
C HIS A 48 -0.74 -12.24 7.34
N LEU A 49 -1.38 -11.63 6.32
CA LEU A 49 -2.35 -12.27 5.44
C LEU A 49 -1.71 -12.77 4.13
N CYS A 50 -0.59 -12.16 3.71
CA CYS A 50 0.19 -12.62 2.56
C CYS A 50 0.78 -14.03 2.73
N ASN A 51 0.83 -14.58 3.95
CA ASN A 51 1.31 -15.93 4.22
C ASN A 51 0.22 -17.03 4.10
N GLN A 52 -1.03 -16.67 3.77
CA GLN A 52 -2.14 -17.64 3.68
C GLN A 52 -2.48 -18.09 2.25
N THR A 53 -1.81 -17.56 1.23
CA THR A 53 -2.06 -17.84 -0.20
C THR A 53 -1.21 -18.97 -0.81
N THR A 54 -0.54 -19.80 -0.01
CA THR A 54 0.06 -21.06 -0.49
C THR A 54 -0.75 -22.27 -0.06
N ASN A 55 -1.95 -22.43 -0.63
CA ASN A 55 -2.53 -23.77 -0.83
C ASN A 55 -2.78 -23.93 -2.33
N PRO A 56 -1.85 -24.55 -3.08
CA PRO A 56 -2.15 -24.97 -4.44
C PRO A 56 -3.19 -26.09 -4.36
N LYS A 57 -4.35 -25.89 -5.00
CA LYS A 57 -5.27 -26.99 -5.30
C LYS A 57 -4.72 -27.80 -6.46
#